data_AF-A0A352JDB6-F1
#
_entry.id   AF-A0A352JDB6-F1
#
_cell.length_a   1.000
_cell.length_b   1.000
_cell.length_c   1.000
_cell.angle_alpha   90.00
_cell.angle_beta   90.00
_cell.angle_gamma   90.00
#
_symmetry.space_group_name_H-M   'P 1'
#
loop_
_entity.id
_entity.type
_entity.pdbx_description
1 polymer ?
#
loop_
_entity_poly.entity_id
_entity_poly.type
_entity_poly.pdbx_seq_one_letter_code
_entity_poly.pdbx_strand_id
1 'polypeptide(L)'
;MINTKGNISVYAPKGNIIKLSFSPKIISPPIPSTIQINDNTKPKEALSNIINSSHILEIQPISKRLEKFSSKLASKTLFNTFLLTREIIKESKANALWWSPPLVNVSYDSDVVLEWWNKSKKLTFYINQSSLDYIKVWGSDIDAEMEDGSINSMHDYSIRRLWQWISN
;
A
#
# COMPACT_ATOMS: atom_id res chain seq x y z
N MET A 1 3.71 -15.43 36.04
CA MET A 1 2.45 -14.63 35.99
C MET A 1 2.79 -13.25 35.45
N ILE A 2 2.02 -12.76 34.47
CA ILE A 2 2.16 -11.42 33.88
C ILE A 2 1.12 -10.54 34.57
N ASN A 3 1.51 -9.38 35.10
CA ASN A 3 0.54 -8.40 35.61
C ASN A 3 0.20 -7.36 34.54
N THR A 4 -0.88 -6.61 34.77
CA THR A 4 -1.50 -5.63 33.86
C THR A 4 -0.62 -4.43 33.48
N LYS A 5 0.66 -4.42 33.89
CA LYS A 5 1.66 -3.41 33.49
C LYS A 5 2.77 -3.97 32.58
N GLY A 6 2.60 -5.18 32.04
CA GLY A 6 3.54 -5.76 31.04
C GLY A 6 4.86 -6.27 31.64
N ASN A 7 4.96 -6.41 32.96
CA ASN A 7 6.16 -6.96 33.59
C ASN A 7 6.09 -8.48 33.64
N ILE A 8 7.13 -9.14 33.12
CA ILE A 8 7.32 -10.60 33.22
C ILE A 8 8.34 -10.87 34.33
N SER A 9 7.94 -11.61 35.36
CA SER A 9 8.87 -12.16 36.35
C SER A 9 9.17 -13.62 36.02
N VAL A 10 10.44 -13.93 35.81
CA VAL A 10 10.95 -15.30 35.56
C VAL A 10 11.72 -15.74 36.80
N TYR A 11 11.40 -16.92 37.34
CA TYR A 11 12.12 -17.49 38.48
C TYR A 11 13.30 -18.34 37.98
N ALA A 12 14.51 -18.02 38.45
CA ALA A 12 15.69 -18.86 38.26
C ALA A 12 15.91 -19.77 39.49
N PRO A 13 16.52 -20.97 39.36
CA PRO A 13 16.54 -21.99 40.42
C PRO A 13 17.43 -21.70 41.64
N LYS A 14 17.87 -20.45 41.85
CA LYS A 14 18.76 -20.06 42.96
C LYS A 14 18.38 -18.73 43.61
N GLY A 15 17.08 -18.46 43.79
CA GLY A 15 16.58 -17.40 44.68
C GLY A 15 16.81 -15.95 44.24
N ASN A 16 17.46 -15.69 43.11
CA ASN A 16 17.67 -14.33 42.60
C ASN A 16 16.54 -13.93 41.64
N ILE A 17 15.79 -12.88 42.00
CA ILE A 17 14.77 -12.27 41.13
C ILE A 17 15.46 -11.21 40.26
N ILE A 18 15.57 -11.47 38.96
CA ILE A 18 16.04 -10.47 37.98
C ILE A 18 14.80 -9.70 37.49
N LYS A 19 14.72 -8.40 37.82
CA LYS A 19 13.74 -7.49 37.22
C LYS A 19 14.28 -6.99 35.88
N LEU A 20 13.70 -7.47 34.79
CA LEU A 20 13.95 -6.93 33.44
C LEU A 20 12.90 -5.85 33.16
N SER A 21 13.31 -4.58 33.16
CA SER A 21 12.48 -3.47 32.70
C SER A 21 12.67 -3.27 31.20
N PHE A 22 11.65 -3.62 30.41
CA PHE A 22 11.62 -3.29 28.99
C PHE A 22 10.93 -1.94 28.81
N SER A 23 11.70 -0.90 28.49
CA SER A 23 11.14 0.30 27.87
C SER A 23 10.98 -0.01 26.38
N PRO A 24 9.76 -0.03 25.81
CA PRO A 24 9.59 -0.20 24.38
C PRO A 24 10.11 1.07 23.70
N LYS A 25 11.39 1.07 23.35
CA LYS A 25 11.91 2.04 22.39
C LYS A 25 11.38 1.59 21.04
N ILE A 26 10.28 2.18 20.59
CA ILE A 26 9.79 2.03 19.22
C ILE A 26 10.88 2.63 18.34
N ILE A 27 11.81 1.79 17.90
CA ILE A 27 12.76 2.15 16.87
C ILE A 27 11.94 2.10 15.58
N SER A 28 11.33 3.22 15.22
CA SER A 28 10.82 3.40 13.87
C SER A 28 11.99 3.14 12.91
N PRO A 29 11.86 2.22 11.93
CA PRO A 29 12.88 2.08 10.91
C PRO A 29 13.09 3.45 10.24
N PRO A 30 14.32 3.79 9.82
CA PRO A 30 14.55 5.02 9.08
C PRO A 30 13.62 5.04 7.88
N ILE A 31 12.78 6.08 7.79
CA ILE A 31 11.94 6.34 6.63
C ILE A 31 12.91 6.43 5.45
N PRO A 32 12.83 5.53 4.44
CA PRO A 32 13.60 5.70 3.22
C PRO A 32 13.21 7.05 2.64
N SER A 33 14.22 7.89 2.38
CA SER A 33 14.13 9.26 1.87
C SER A 33 12.84 9.49 1.09
N THR A 34 11.97 10.34 1.66
CA THR A 34 10.75 10.81 1.01
C THR A 34 11.10 11.23 -0.41
N ILE A 35 10.55 10.53 -1.41
CA ILE A 35 10.61 10.96 -2.80
C ILE A 35 9.78 12.26 -2.85
N GLN A 36 10.47 13.40 -2.75
CA GLN A 36 9.89 14.73 -2.90
C GLN A 36 9.73 14.97 -4.40
N ILE A 37 8.52 14.82 -4.93
CA ILE A 37 8.23 15.21 -6.31
C ILE A 37 7.75 16.65 -6.26
N ASN A 38 8.53 17.55 -6.88
CA ASN A 38 8.10 18.92 -7.11
C ASN A 38 6.91 18.89 -8.08
N ASP A 39 5.86 19.67 -7.82
CA ASP A 39 4.67 19.74 -8.68
C ASP A 39 5.02 20.15 -10.13
N ASN A 40 6.20 20.75 -10.34
CA ASN A 40 6.74 21.12 -11.66
C ASN A 40 7.54 20.00 -12.37
N THR A 41 7.78 18.86 -11.73
CA THR A 41 8.54 17.75 -12.34
C THR A 41 7.72 17.13 -13.47
N LYS A 42 8.33 16.96 -14.65
CA LYS A 42 7.64 16.34 -15.78
C LYS A 42 7.27 14.89 -15.46
N PRO A 43 6.11 14.38 -15.93
CA PRO A 43 5.65 13.02 -15.64
C PRO A 43 6.70 11.93 -15.92
N LYS A 44 7.44 12.08 -17.02
CA LYS A 44 8.53 11.15 -17.41
C LYS A 44 9.71 11.16 -16.44
N GLU A 45 10.08 12.30 -15.89
CA GLU A 45 11.18 12.44 -14.92
C GLU A 45 10.76 11.90 -13.54
N ALA A 46 9.50 12.13 -13.14
CA ALA A 46 8.92 11.53 -11.94
C ALA A 46 8.92 9.99 -12.03
N LEU A 47 8.49 9.44 -13.17
CA LEU A 47 8.55 8.02 -13.48
C LEU A 47 9.98 7.47 -13.39
N SER A 48 10.96 8.10 -14.05
CA SER A 48 12.35 7.62 -14.01
C SER A 48 12.94 7.62 -12.61
N ASN A 49 12.66 8.66 -11.81
CA ASN A 49 13.17 8.75 -10.44
C ASN A 49 12.58 7.67 -9.53
N ILE A 50 11.29 7.35 -9.70
CA ILE A 50 10.63 6.27 -8.96
C ILE A 50 11.21 4.92 -9.37
N ILE A 51 11.31 4.66 -10.67
CA ILE A 51 11.88 3.40 -11.20
C ILE A 51 13.31 3.20 -10.66
N ASN A 52 14.15 4.22 -10.73
CA ASN A 52 15.55 4.15 -10.32
C ASN A 52 15.76 4.05 -8.80
N SER A 53 14.82 4.57 -8.00
CA SER A 53 14.86 4.46 -6.53
C SER A 53 14.19 3.20 -5.98
N SER A 54 13.30 2.58 -6.77
CA SER A 54 12.62 1.36 -6.37
C SER A 54 13.46 0.11 -6.67
N HIS A 55 14.01 -0.54 -5.64
CA HIS A 55 14.55 -1.91 -5.74
C HIS A 55 13.46 -2.98 -5.96
N ILE A 56 12.23 -2.57 -6.28
CA ILE A 56 11.04 -3.42 -6.29
C ILE A 56 10.79 -3.85 -7.73
N LEU A 57 11.34 -5.00 -8.10
CA LEU A 57 11.14 -5.61 -9.42
C LEU A 57 9.65 -5.77 -9.78
N GLU A 58 8.79 -5.93 -8.77
CA GLU A 58 7.34 -6.08 -8.95
C GLU A 58 6.63 -4.83 -9.48
N ILE A 59 7.27 -3.64 -9.43
CA ILE A 59 6.70 -2.38 -9.94
C ILE A 59 6.97 -2.21 -11.44
N GLN A 60 7.99 -2.88 -11.99
CA GLN A 60 8.42 -2.72 -13.39
C GLN A 60 7.31 -2.97 -14.44
N PRO A 61 6.43 -3.98 -14.28
CA PRO A 61 5.33 -4.18 -15.22
C PRO A 61 4.35 -3.00 -15.23
N ILE A 62 4.10 -2.40 -14.06
CA ILE A 62 3.18 -1.27 -13.88
C ILE A 62 3.79 0.00 -14.48
N SER A 63 5.08 0.28 -14.20
CA SER A 63 5.76 1.45 -14.75
C SER A 63 5.78 1.45 -16.27
N LYS A 64 6.16 0.33 -16.89
CA LYS A 64 6.17 0.16 -18.36
C LYS A 64 4.79 0.38 -18.98
N ARG A 65 3.72 0.03 -18.26
CA ARG A 65 2.35 0.23 -18.74
C ARG A 65 1.93 1.69 -18.64
N LEU A 66 2.28 2.37 -17.54
CA LEU A 66 2.00 3.79 -17.34
C LEU A 66 2.84 4.72 -18.23
N GLU A 67 4.04 4.31 -18.64
CA GLU A 67 4.87 5.08 -19.59
C GLU A 67 4.12 5.41 -20.88
N LYS A 68 3.30 4.48 -21.37
CA LYS A 68 2.45 4.67 -22.57
C LYS A 68 1.43 5.80 -22.42
N PHE A 69 1.06 6.13 -21.18
CA PHE A 69 0.06 7.14 -20.85
C PHE A 69 0.65 8.35 -20.14
N SER A 70 1.97 8.38 -19.94
CA SER A 70 2.67 9.40 -19.14
C SER A 70 2.43 10.84 -19.62
N SER A 71 2.15 11.07 -20.90
CA SER A 71 1.84 12.41 -21.43
C SER A 71 0.43 12.90 -21.07
N LYS A 72 -0.47 12.02 -20.67
CA LYS A 72 -1.86 12.33 -20.28
C LYS A 72 -2.05 12.42 -18.78
N LEU A 73 -1.12 11.85 -18.01
CA LEU A 73 -1.20 11.76 -16.56
C LEU A 73 -0.42 12.88 -15.91
N ALA A 74 -0.99 13.47 -14.86
CA ALA A 74 -0.26 14.37 -14.00
C ALA A 74 0.78 13.62 -13.16
N SER A 75 1.89 14.29 -12.85
CA SER A 75 2.98 13.73 -12.05
C SER A 75 2.51 13.26 -10.68
N LYS A 76 1.57 13.99 -10.06
CA LYS A 76 0.98 13.60 -8.77
C LYS A 76 0.13 12.32 -8.86
N THR A 77 -0.61 12.12 -9.95
CA THR A 77 -1.36 10.88 -10.19
C THR A 77 -0.40 9.68 -10.30
N LEU A 78 0.68 9.83 -11.07
CA LEU A 78 1.71 8.79 -11.20
C LEU A 78 2.33 8.49 -9.84
N PHE A 79 2.71 9.52 -9.08
CA PHE A 79 3.27 9.37 -7.75
C PHE A 79 2.35 8.59 -6.81
N ASN A 80 1.08 9.00 -6.73
CA ASN A 80 0.05 8.35 -5.93
C ASN A 80 -0.10 6.86 -6.32
N THR A 81 -0.07 6.56 -7.62
CA THR A 81 -0.14 5.20 -8.14
C THR A 81 1.02 4.33 -7.64
N PHE A 82 2.24 4.86 -7.71
CA PHE A 82 3.43 4.14 -7.24
C PHE A 82 3.47 4.00 -5.72
N LEU A 83 3.05 5.04 -4.98
CA LEU A 83 2.94 4.97 -3.53
C LEU A 83 1.95 3.87 -3.10
N LEU A 84 0.74 3.86 -3.65
CA LEU A 84 -0.26 2.84 -3.36
C LEU A 84 0.29 1.43 -3.63
N THR A 85 0.84 1.23 -4.83
CA THR A 85 1.40 -0.07 -5.24
C THR A 85 2.51 -0.52 -4.28
N ARG A 86 3.39 0.39 -3.89
CA ARG A 86 4.48 0.10 -2.95
C ARG A 86 3.96 -0.30 -1.58
N GLU A 87 2.99 0.43 -1.02
CA GLU A 87 2.41 0.08 0.28
C GLU A 87 1.70 -1.27 0.23
N ILE A 88 1.00 -1.58 -0.86
CA ILE A 88 0.37 -2.90 -1.06
C ILE A 88 1.41 -4.03 -1.10
N ILE A 89 2.48 -3.89 -1.89
CA ILE A 89 3.55 -4.90 -1.98
C ILE A 89 4.21 -5.11 -0.62
N LYS A 90 4.47 -4.01 0.10
CA LYS A 90 5.03 -4.04 1.45
C LYS A 90 4.11 -4.79 2.42
N GLU A 91 2.83 -4.48 2.45
CA GLU A 91 1.85 -5.20 3.29
C GLU A 91 1.73 -6.67 2.90
N SER A 92 1.78 -6.98 1.60
CA SER A 92 1.73 -8.36 1.09
C SER A 92 2.89 -9.18 1.62
N LYS A 93 4.11 -8.64 1.53
CA LYS A 93 5.32 -9.29 2.03
C LYS A 93 5.34 -9.42 3.55
N ALA A 94 4.99 -8.35 4.26
CA ALA A 94 5.03 -8.32 5.72
C ALA A 94 4.05 -9.30 6.38
N ASN A 95 2.92 -9.61 5.73
CA ASN A 95 1.86 -10.44 6.29
C ASN A 95 1.62 -11.73 5.49
N ALA A 96 2.53 -12.09 4.56
CA ALA A 96 2.40 -13.25 3.66
C ALA A 96 1.06 -13.31 2.92
N LEU A 97 0.54 -12.15 2.50
CA LEU A 97 -0.72 -12.05 1.73
C LEU A 97 -0.47 -12.27 0.24
N TRP A 98 -1.53 -12.68 -0.45
CA TRP A 98 -1.52 -12.80 -1.90
C TRP A 98 -1.22 -11.46 -2.58
N TRP A 99 -0.43 -11.51 -3.66
CA TRP A 99 -0.11 -10.39 -4.54
C TRP A 99 -0.03 -10.87 -5.99
N SER A 100 -0.57 -10.05 -6.90
CA SER A 100 -0.34 -10.16 -8.34
C SER A 100 -0.22 -8.75 -8.94
N PRO A 101 0.42 -8.58 -10.10
CA PRO A 101 0.37 -7.31 -10.82
C PRO A 101 -1.07 -6.95 -11.21
N PRO A 102 -1.50 -5.68 -11.04
CA PRO A 102 -2.84 -5.25 -11.44
C PRO A 102 -2.99 -5.22 -12.96
N LEU A 103 -4.25 -5.28 -13.40
CA LEU A 103 -4.60 -4.66 -14.68
C LEU A 103 -4.52 -3.15 -14.53
N VAL A 104 -3.77 -2.50 -15.42
CA VAL A 104 -3.58 -1.04 -15.42
C VAL A 104 -4.29 -0.45 -16.63
N ASN A 105 -5.21 0.46 -16.37
CA ASN A 105 -5.91 1.27 -17.36
C ASN A 105 -5.79 2.76 -16.99
N VAL A 106 -6.11 3.63 -17.95
CA VAL A 106 -6.23 5.08 -17.72
C VAL A 106 -7.61 5.50 -18.19
N SER A 107 -8.38 6.15 -17.31
CA SER A 107 -9.73 6.63 -17.60
C SER A 107 -9.69 7.80 -18.60
N TYR A 108 -10.87 8.22 -19.07
CA TYR A 108 -10.99 9.41 -19.91
C TYR A 108 -10.55 10.68 -19.16
N ASP A 109 -10.81 10.72 -17.86
CA ASP A 109 -10.48 11.84 -16.97
C ASP A 109 -9.04 11.81 -16.44
N SER A 110 -8.18 10.99 -17.07
CA SER A 110 -6.78 10.80 -16.68
C SER A 110 -6.58 10.23 -15.27
N ASP A 111 -7.57 9.48 -14.76
CA ASP A 111 -7.36 8.64 -13.58
C ASP A 111 -6.57 7.40 -13.97
N VAL A 112 -5.66 6.97 -13.12
CA VAL A 112 -5.11 5.62 -13.21
C VAL A 112 -6.09 4.66 -12.55
N VAL A 113 -6.47 3.61 -13.27
CA VAL A 113 -7.32 2.53 -12.77
C VAL A 113 -6.47 1.29 -12.58
N LEU A 114 -6.40 0.80 -11.34
CA LEU A 114 -5.72 -0.44 -10.99
C LEU A 114 -6.74 -1.48 -10.55
N GLU A 115 -6.73 -2.64 -11.17
CA GLU A 115 -7.68 -3.71 -10.84
C GLU A 115 -6.97 -5.02 -10.49
N TRP A 116 -7.45 -5.63 -9.41
CA TRP A 116 -7.02 -6.95 -8.95
C TRP A 116 -8.21 -7.89 -8.83
N TRP A 117 -8.00 -9.15 -9.20
CA TRP A 117 -8.95 -10.24 -9.02
C TRP A 117 -8.29 -11.37 -8.25
N ASN A 118 -8.98 -11.85 -7.21
CA ASN A 118 -8.58 -13.03 -6.47
C ASN A 118 -9.83 -13.87 -6.15
N LYS A 119 -9.92 -15.07 -6.73
CA LYS A 119 -11.11 -15.93 -6.65
C LYS A 119 -12.36 -15.15 -7.12
N SER A 120 -13.38 -15.03 -6.27
CA SER A 120 -14.62 -14.28 -6.53
C SER A 120 -14.56 -12.80 -6.15
N LYS A 121 -13.42 -12.31 -5.66
CA LYS A 121 -13.26 -10.91 -5.23
C LYS A 121 -12.56 -10.09 -6.29
N LYS A 122 -13.03 -8.86 -6.48
CA LYS A 122 -12.38 -7.81 -7.26
C LYS A 122 -12.17 -6.58 -6.39
N LEU A 123 -10.99 -5.96 -6.50
CA LEU A 123 -10.67 -4.67 -5.92
C LEU A 123 -10.18 -3.75 -7.04
N THR A 124 -10.89 -2.65 -7.24
CA THR A 124 -10.53 -1.62 -8.22
C THR A 124 -10.18 -0.34 -7.46
N PHE A 125 -9.07 0.30 -7.82
CA PHE A 125 -8.71 1.63 -7.36
C PHE A 125 -8.75 2.63 -8.51
N TYR A 126 -9.31 3.81 -8.26
CA TYR A 126 -9.30 4.97 -9.13
C TYR A 126 -8.41 6.03 -8.49
N ILE A 127 -7.37 6.45 -9.21
CA ILE A 127 -6.29 7.25 -8.65
C ILE A 127 -6.15 8.50 -9.51
N ASN A 128 -6.30 9.67 -8.88
CA ASN A 128 -5.98 10.93 -9.52
C ASN A 128 -5.09 11.80 -8.63
N GLN A 129 -5.03 13.10 -8.94
CA GLN A 129 -4.16 14.04 -8.22
C GLN A 129 -4.65 14.34 -6.79
N SER A 130 -5.95 14.19 -6.53
CA SER A 130 -6.64 14.65 -5.33
C SER A 130 -7.40 13.57 -4.58
N SER A 131 -7.78 12.47 -5.23
CA SER A 131 -8.53 11.37 -4.63
C SER A 131 -7.89 10.02 -4.91
N LEU A 132 -8.18 9.09 -4.01
CA LEU A 132 -7.94 7.67 -4.13
C LEU A 132 -9.26 6.98 -3.77
N ASP A 133 -10.01 6.57 -4.78
CA ASP A 133 -11.30 5.92 -4.60
C ASP A 133 -11.18 4.44 -4.90
N TYR A 134 -12.04 3.61 -4.31
CA TYR A 134 -12.01 2.17 -4.49
C TYR A 134 -13.40 1.57 -4.64
N ILE A 135 -13.45 0.40 -5.27
CA ILE A 135 -14.63 -0.46 -5.34
C ILE A 135 -14.21 -1.90 -5.01
N LYS A 136 -14.88 -2.49 -4.04
CA LYS A 136 -14.88 -3.91 -3.72
C LYS A 136 -16.07 -4.57 -4.41
N VAL A 137 -15.85 -5.73 -5.00
CA VAL A 137 -16.93 -6.60 -5.52
C VAL A 137 -16.68 -8.02 -5.05
N TRP A 138 -17.69 -8.72 -4.53
CA TRP A 138 -17.56 -10.12 -4.07
C TRP A 138 -18.65 -11.06 -4.60
N GLY A 139 -19.50 -10.58 -5.51
CA GLY A 139 -20.50 -11.39 -6.18
C GLY A 139 -21.15 -10.63 -7.34
N SER A 140 -22.29 -11.12 -7.81
CA SER A 140 -22.99 -10.59 -8.99
C SER A 140 -24.11 -9.61 -8.66
N ASP A 141 -24.59 -9.60 -7.41
CA ASP A 141 -25.61 -8.65 -6.97
C ASP A 141 -24.97 -7.29 -6.69
N ILE A 142 -25.31 -6.28 -7.50
CA ILE A 142 -24.72 -4.95 -7.39
C ILE A 142 -25.19 -4.20 -6.12
N ASP A 143 -26.36 -4.53 -5.58
CA ASP A 143 -26.90 -3.81 -4.42
C ASP A 143 -26.37 -4.40 -3.10
N ALA A 144 -26.04 -5.69 -3.09
CA ALA A 144 -25.64 -6.41 -1.89
C ALA A 144 -24.18 -6.90 -1.89
N GLU A 145 -23.54 -7.02 -3.07
CA GLU A 145 -22.23 -7.65 -3.23
C GLU A 145 -21.15 -6.71 -3.80
N MET A 146 -21.31 -5.41 -3.54
CA MET A 146 -20.30 -4.39 -3.77
C MET A 146 -20.20 -3.38 -2.61
N GLU A 147 -19.06 -2.72 -2.50
CA GLU A 147 -18.84 -1.59 -1.58
C GLU A 147 -17.83 -0.63 -2.21
N ASP A 148 -18.19 0.63 -2.33
CA ASP A 148 -17.31 1.70 -2.76
C ASP A 148 -16.89 2.59 -1.60
N GLY A 149 -15.81 3.35 -1.79
CA GLY A 149 -15.38 4.34 -0.82
C GLY A 149 -14.16 5.12 -1.26
N SER A 150 -13.75 6.06 -0.41
CA SER A 150 -12.60 6.94 -0.65
C SER A 150 -11.56 6.79 0.45
N ILE A 151 -10.29 6.88 0.09
CA ILE A 151 -9.15 6.85 1.01
C ILE A 151 -8.56 8.25 1.10
N ASN A 152 -8.59 8.82 2.30
CA ASN A 152 -8.17 10.20 2.53
C ASN A 152 -6.64 10.36 2.61
N SER A 153 -5.90 9.27 2.81
CA SER A 153 -4.44 9.30 2.96
C SER A 153 -3.79 7.99 2.54
N MET A 154 -2.62 8.07 1.89
CA MET A 154 -1.82 6.88 1.55
C MET A 154 -1.29 6.11 2.77
N HIS A 155 -1.36 6.71 3.96
CA HIS A 155 -1.00 6.06 5.22
C HIS A 155 -2.22 5.55 6.01
N ASP A 156 -3.41 5.61 5.41
CA ASP A 156 -4.63 5.11 6.03
C ASP A 156 -4.59 3.58 6.18
N TYR A 157 -5.00 3.10 7.37
CA TYR A 157 -5.17 1.67 7.64
C TYR A 157 -6.15 0.98 6.69
N SER A 158 -6.99 1.76 6.01
CA SER A 158 -7.95 1.30 5.00
C SER A 158 -7.27 0.55 3.84
N ILE A 159 -6.11 1.00 3.35
CA ILE A 159 -5.38 0.29 2.28
C ILE A 159 -5.04 -1.13 2.73
N ARG A 160 -4.51 -1.28 3.95
CA ARG A 160 -4.17 -2.58 4.52
C ARG A 160 -5.39 -3.48 4.67
N ARG A 161 -6.51 -2.94 5.16
CA ARG A 161 -7.76 -3.69 5.32
C ARG A 161 -8.33 -4.15 3.99
N LEU A 162 -8.31 -3.29 2.97
CA LEU A 162 -8.74 -3.64 1.61
C LEU A 162 -7.87 -4.75 1.03
N TRP A 163 -6.56 -4.66 1.24
CA TRP A 163 -5.65 -5.69 0.75
C TRP A 163 -5.85 -7.03 1.45
N GLN A 164 -5.95 -7.03 2.79
CA GLN A 164 -6.31 -8.22 3.56
C GLN A 164 -7.64 -8.83 3.10
N TRP A 165 -8.63 -7.99 2.78
CA TRP A 165 -9.93 -8.44 2.32
C TRP A 165 -9.85 -9.19 0.97
N ILE A 166 -9.13 -8.66 -0.02
CA ILE A 166 -9.01 -9.35 -1.33
C ILE A 166 -8.12 -10.59 -1.24
N SER A 167 -7.14 -10.63 -0.33
CA SER A 167 -6.23 -11.77 -0.19
C SER A 167 -6.86 -13.01 0.46
N ASN A 168 -7.97 -12.87 1.19
CA ASN A 168 -8.66 -13.97 1.89
C ASN A 168 -9.67 -14.71 0.99
#